data_AF-A0A1G0ND80-F1
#
_entry.id   AF-A0A1G0ND80-F1
#
_cell.length_a   1.000
_cell.length_b   1.000
_cell.length_c   1.000
_cell.angle_alpha   90.00
_cell.angle_beta   90.00
_cell.angle_gamma   90.00
#
_symmetry.space_group_name_H-M   'P 1'
#
loop_
_entity.id
_entity.type
_entity.pdbx_description
1 polymer ?
#
loop_
_entity_poly.entity_id
_entity_poly.type
_entity_poly.pdbx_seq_one_letter_code
_entity_poly.pdbx_strand_id
1 'polypeptide(L)'
;ALSKNASFFSAALPRRIYPPLFNRYGDQANSFGNHVDNAIRTHPASAQHVRTDLSFTLFLNNPGDYDGGELIIEDGMGGRAVKLPAGDLILYPSYSVHRVEPVTRGARLACFSWLESMVREPQQRELLHEMDRNIVALRSEHGETDTAVRLTSCYHNLMRMWATV
;
A
#
# COMPACT_ATOMS: atom_id res chain seq x y z
N ALA A 1 -0.46 13.42 5.41
CA ALA A 1 -1.20 13.20 4.14
C ALA A 1 -1.81 11.79 4.11
N LEU A 2 -1.01 10.72 4.15
CA LEU A 2 -1.50 9.32 4.11
C LEU A 2 -2.56 9.01 5.18
N SER A 3 -2.35 9.41 6.44
CA SER A 3 -3.32 9.22 7.52
C SER A 3 -4.64 9.96 7.34
N LYS A 4 -4.71 10.93 6.42
CA LYS A 4 -5.93 11.69 6.08
C LYS A 4 -6.61 11.16 4.80
N ASN A 5 -5.99 10.21 4.10
CA ASN A 5 -6.59 9.58 2.92
C ASN A 5 -7.42 8.37 3.36
N ALA A 6 -8.74 8.48 3.26
CA ALA A 6 -9.68 7.46 3.73
C ALA A 6 -9.49 6.11 3.02
N SER A 7 -9.26 6.11 1.71
CA SER A 7 -9.04 4.89 0.93
C SER A 7 -7.77 4.16 1.37
N PHE A 8 -6.66 4.89 1.55
CA PHE A 8 -5.42 4.33 2.09
C PHE A 8 -5.63 3.75 3.48
N PHE A 9 -6.28 4.50 4.38
CA PHE A 9 -6.47 4.05 5.76
C PHE A 9 -7.35 2.80 5.83
N SER A 10 -8.45 2.78 5.07
CA SER A 10 -9.39 1.65 4.99
C SER A 10 -8.71 0.38 4.42
N ALA A 11 -7.88 0.53 3.37
CA ALA A 11 -7.20 -0.60 2.75
C ALA A 11 -5.99 -1.11 3.54
N ALA A 12 -5.24 -0.21 4.20
CA ALA A 12 -3.97 -0.55 4.85
C ALA A 12 -4.09 -0.80 6.36
N LEU A 13 -5.08 -0.20 7.03
CA LEU A 13 -5.28 -0.23 8.48
C LEU A 13 -3.97 -0.05 9.26
N PRO A 14 -3.21 1.05 9.03
CA PRO A 14 -1.82 1.15 9.46
C PRO A 14 -1.69 1.20 10.99
N ARG A 15 -0.85 0.33 11.55
CA ARG A 15 -0.38 0.38 12.94
C ARG A 15 0.92 1.15 13.04
N ARG A 16 1.90 0.82 12.19
CA ARG A 16 3.20 1.50 12.12
C ARG A 16 3.65 1.62 10.67
N ILE A 17 4.16 2.78 10.29
CA ILE A 17 4.72 3.02 8.96
C ILE A 17 6.23 3.16 9.13
N TYR A 18 7.01 2.36 8.42
CA TYR A 18 8.46 2.55 8.32
C TYR A 18 8.72 3.92 7.68
N PRO A 19 9.74 4.71 8.09
CA PRO A 19 9.97 6.01 7.47
C PRO A 19 10.12 5.90 5.95
N PRO A 20 9.39 6.71 5.17
CA PRO A 20 9.47 6.62 3.73
C PRO A 20 10.88 6.92 3.21
N LEU A 21 11.28 6.13 2.22
CA LEU A 21 12.55 6.26 1.51
C LEU A 21 12.29 6.80 0.10
N PHE A 22 13.29 7.42 -0.49
CA PHE A 22 13.21 7.97 -1.84
C PHE A 22 14.21 7.26 -2.74
N ASN A 23 13.77 6.88 -3.94
CA ASN A 23 14.64 6.30 -4.95
C ASN A 23 14.55 7.06 -6.28
N ARG A 24 15.64 6.96 -7.03
CA ARG A 24 15.76 7.43 -8.40
C ARG A 24 16.29 6.28 -9.23
N TYR A 25 15.54 5.89 -10.27
CA TYR A 25 16.03 4.96 -11.28
C TYR A 25 16.34 5.69 -12.57
N GLY A 26 17.57 5.57 -13.02
CA GLY A 26 18.11 6.16 -14.25
C GLY A 26 19.63 6.00 -14.29
N ASP A 27 20.22 6.21 -15.45
CA ASP A 27 21.68 6.14 -15.65
C ASP A 27 22.28 4.79 -15.18
N GLN A 28 23.20 4.81 -14.21
CA GLN A 28 23.90 3.61 -13.72
C GLN A 28 23.07 2.71 -12.80
N ALA A 29 22.01 3.25 -12.18
CA ALA A 29 21.11 2.51 -11.30
C ALA A 29 19.69 2.60 -11.85
N ASN A 30 19.43 1.89 -12.95
CA ASN A 30 18.20 2.05 -13.72
C ASN A 30 17.12 0.98 -13.47
N SER A 31 17.39 -0.05 -12.67
CA SER A 31 16.46 -1.13 -12.37
C SER A 31 16.65 -1.67 -10.95
N PHE A 32 15.72 -2.51 -10.51
CA PHE A 32 15.86 -3.32 -9.30
C PHE A 32 15.25 -4.69 -9.54
N GLY A 33 16.05 -5.75 -9.46
CA GLY A 33 15.65 -7.10 -9.86
C GLY A 33 14.56 -7.73 -8.99
N ASN A 34 14.14 -8.94 -9.38
CA ASN A 34 13.17 -9.72 -8.62
C ASN A 34 13.64 -9.94 -7.18
N HIS A 35 12.80 -9.55 -6.23
CA HIS A 35 13.06 -9.73 -4.81
C HIS A 35 11.74 -9.78 -4.04
N VAL A 36 11.84 -10.19 -2.77
CA VAL A 36 10.78 -10.07 -1.77
C VAL A 36 11.33 -9.17 -0.66
N ASP A 37 10.47 -8.36 -0.06
CA ASP A 37 10.88 -7.52 1.05
C ASP A 37 11.15 -8.35 2.32
N ASN A 38 12.13 -7.90 3.12
CA ASN A 38 12.39 -8.50 4.41
C ASN A 38 11.16 -8.37 5.31
N ALA A 39 10.65 -9.51 5.81
CA ALA A 39 9.44 -9.58 6.64
C ALA A 39 9.46 -8.68 7.89
N ILE A 40 10.66 -8.39 8.42
CA ILE A 40 10.88 -7.48 9.54
C ILE A 40 11.91 -6.43 9.12
N ARG A 41 11.56 -5.15 9.27
CA ARG A 41 12.48 -4.02 9.09
C ARG A 41 12.77 -3.41 10.45
N THR A 42 14.02 -3.09 10.71
CA THR A 42 14.45 -2.39 11.94
C THR A 42 14.71 -0.93 11.61
N HIS A 43 14.07 -0.02 12.33
CA HIS A 43 14.34 1.40 12.20
C HIS A 43 15.72 1.70 12.80
N PRO A 44 16.69 2.22 12.02
CA PRO A 44 18.08 2.32 12.48
C PRO A 44 18.25 3.25 13.67
N ALA A 45 17.46 4.33 13.76
CA ALA A 45 17.62 5.32 14.84
C ALA A 45 16.84 4.96 16.12
N SER A 46 15.77 4.15 16.05
CA SER A 46 14.96 3.82 17.23
C SER A 46 15.03 2.35 17.63
N ALA A 47 15.72 1.52 16.85
CA ALA A 47 15.75 0.06 16.96
C ALA A 47 14.37 -0.63 16.95
N GLN A 48 13.29 0.10 16.61
CA GLN A 48 11.95 -0.46 16.56
C GLN A 48 11.78 -1.34 15.33
N HIS A 49 11.14 -2.49 15.52
CA HIS A 49 10.80 -3.40 14.44
C HIS A 49 9.43 -3.05 13.84
N VAL A 50 9.34 -3.18 12.51
CA VAL A 50 8.12 -3.08 11.72
C VAL A 50 7.97 -4.37 10.94
N ARG A 51 6.87 -5.10 11.17
CA ARG A 51 6.47 -6.22 10.31
C ARG A 51 5.95 -5.64 8.99
N THR A 52 6.47 -6.10 7.87
CA THR A 52 6.10 -5.56 6.55
C THR A 52 4.90 -6.31 5.97
N ASP A 53 3.70 -5.96 6.41
CA ASP A 53 2.48 -6.56 5.86
C ASP A 53 2.20 -6.05 4.44
N LEU A 54 2.37 -4.74 4.26
CA LEU A 54 2.14 -4.05 3.00
C LEU A 54 3.31 -3.13 2.66
N SER A 55 3.63 -3.09 1.37
CA SER A 55 4.52 -2.13 0.74
C SER A 55 3.68 -1.10 -0.01
N PHE A 56 4.17 0.13 -0.10
CA PHE A 56 3.59 1.13 -0.97
C PHE A 56 4.64 1.90 -1.74
N THR A 57 4.25 2.38 -2.91
CA THR A 57 5.04 3.28 -3.76
C THR A 57 4.17 4.45 -4.18
N LEU A 58 4.60 5.66 -3.81
CA LEU A 58 4.09 6.93 -4.30
C LEU A 58 4.95 7.40 -5.48
N PHE A 59 4.34 7.61 -6.63
CA PHE A 59 5.02 8.08 -7.83
C PHE A 59 5.22 9.61 -7.74
N LEU A 60 6.43 10.11 -8.01
CA LEU A 60 6.77 11.53 -7.84
C LEU A 60 6.93 12.28 -9.17
N ASN A 61 6.91 11.57 -10.29
CA ASN A 61 6.91 12.16 -11.63
C ASN A 61 6.03 11.34 -12.59
N ASN A 62 5.66 11.94 -13.72
CA ASN A 62 4.66 11.36 -14.59
C ASN A 62 5.23 10.20 -15.43
N PRO A 63 4.41 9.22 -15.83
CA PRO A 63 4.83 8.11 -16.68
C PRO A 63 5.48 8.54 -18.01
N GLY A 64 5.11 9.70 -18.55
CA GLY A 64 5.69 10.23 -19.80
C GLY A 64 7.11 10.79 -19.63
N ASP A 65 7.55 11.06 -18.39
CA ASP A 65 8.86 11.65 -18.13
C ASP A 65 10.01 10.64 -18.28
N TYR A 66 9.69 9.33 -18.34
CA TYR A 66 10.67 8.25 -18.46
C TYR A 66 10.13 7.03 -19.22
N ASP A 67 11.01 6.30 -19.90
CA ASP A 67 10.67 5.04 -20.60
C ASP A 67 11.11 3.83 -19.78
N GLY A 68 10.32 2.76 -19.78
CA GLY A 68 10.48 1.62 -18.85
C GLY A 68 10.11 2.00 -17.42
N GLY A 69 10.76 1.40 -16.42
CA GLY A 69 10.56 1.73 -15.00
C GLY A 69 9.23 1.25 -14.41
N GLU A 70 8.53 0.32 -15.08
CA GLU A 70 7.35 -0.32 -14.54
C GLU A 70 7.69 -1.08 -13.26
N LEU A 71 6.88 -0.89 -12.22
CA LEU A 71 6.90 -1.76 -11.05
C LEU A 71 6.12 -3.03 -11.41
N ILE A 72 6.79 -4.16 -11.52
CA ILE A 72 6.17 -5.45 -11.74
C ILE A 72 5.93 -6.12 -10.40
N ILE A 73 4.69 -6.51 -10.12
CA ILE A 73 4.30 -7.21 -8.90
C ILE A 73 3.73 -8.57 -9.30
N GLU A 74 4.38 -9.65 -8.90
CA GLU A 74 3.92 -11.01 -9.19
C GLU A 74 2.72 -11.37 -8.30
N ASP A 75 1.63 -11.81 -8.92
CA ASP A 75 0.35 -12.16 -8.29
C ASP A 75 -0.06 -13.62 -8.57
N GLY A 76 0.88 -14.45 -9.02
CA GLY A 76 0.64 -15.84 -9.42
C GLY A 76 0.00 -16.01 -10.80
N MET A 77 -0.39 -14.92 -11.48
CA MET A 77 -1.08 -14.93 -12.78
C MET A 77 -0.31 -14.13 -13.86
N GLY A 78 1.02 -14.09 -13.77
CA GLY A 78 1.89 -13.46 -14.77
C GLY A 78 2.40 -12.06 -14.41
N GLY A 79 2.01 -11.54 -13.24
CA GLY A 79 2.50 -10.29 -12.70
C GLY A 79 1.88 -9.05 -13.34
N ARG A 80 1.63 -8.04 -12.51
CA ARG A 80 1.01 -6.78 -12.91
C ARG A 80 2.06 -5.69 -13.07
N ALA A 81 2.13 -5.09 -14.26
CA ALA A 81 2.93 -3.89 -14.50
C ALA A 81 2.20 -2.64 -13.99
N VAL A 82 2.89 -1.82 -13.19
CA VAL A 82 2.33 -0.60 -12.58
C VAL A 82 3.21 0.60 -12.88
N LYS A 83 2.61 1.64 -13.46
CA LYS A 83 3.22 2.94 -13.74
C LYS A 83 2.14 4.02 -13.66
N LEU A 84 2.08 4.75 -12.54
CA LEU A 84 0.99 5.67 -12.22
C LEU A 84 1.40 7.15 -12.39
N PRO A 85 0.44 8.07 -12.57
CA PRO A 85 0.67 9.51 -12.53
C PRO A 85 1.39 9.99 -11.27
N ALA A 86 2.06 11.14 -11.35
CA ALA A 86 2.66 11.76 -10.18
C ALA A 86 1.60 12.08 -9.12
N GLY A 87 1.85 11.71 -7.86
CA GLY A 87 0.92 11.87 -6.75
C GLY A 87 0.07 10.63 -6.45
N ASP A 88 0.02 9.67 -7.36
CA ASP A 88 -0.70 8.41 -7.14
C ASP A 88 0.16 7.39 -6.39
N LEU A 89 -0.51 6.56 -5.59
CA LEU A 89 0.12 5.55 -4.75
C LEU A 89 -0.45 4.17 -5.07
N ILE A 90 0.43 3.19 -5.18
CA ILE A 90 0.07 1.77 -5.19
C ILE A 90 0.39 1.15 -3.83
N LEU A 91 -0.52 0.30 -3.34
CA LEU A 91 -0.39 -0.50 -2.12
C LEU A 91 -0.42 -1.98 -2.52
N TYR A 92 0.51 -2.78 -2.01
CA TYR A 92 0.61 -4.19 -2.37
C TYR A 92 1.23 -5.03 -1.23
N PRO A 93 1.03 -6.37 -1.22
CA PRO A 93 1.62 -7.22 -0.18
C PRO A 93 3.14 -7.25 -0.28
N SER A 94 3.85 -7.02 0.84
CA SER A 94 5.32 -7.02 0.83
C SER A 94 5.92 -8.40 0.56
N TYR A 95 5.13 -9.47 0.70
CA TYR A 95 5.53 -10.84 0.38
C TYR A 95 5.46 -11.16 -1.11
N SER A 96 4.91 -10.27 -1.95
CA SER A 96 4.91 -10.44 -3.40
C SER A 96 6.31 -10.27 -3.97
N VAL A 97 6.73 -11.20 -4.84
CA VAL A 97 7.92 -10.99 -5.67
C VAL A 97 7.67 -9.77 -6.54
N HIS A 98 8.61 -8.84 -6.56
CA HIS A 98 8.48 -7.64 -7.38
C HIS A 98 9.83 -7.14 -7.87
N ARG A 99 9.78 -6.30 -8.92
CA ARG A 99 10.94 -5.67 -9.53
C ARG A 99 10.59 -4.33 -10.15
N VAL A 100 11.59 -3.51 -10.41
CA VAL A 100 11.46 -2.30 -11.25
C VAL A 100 12.19 -2.57 -12.56
N GLU A 101 11.45 -2.58 -13.67
CA GLU A 101 12.03 -2.74 -15.01
C GLU A 101 13.02 -1.61 -15.33
N PRO A 102 14.03 -1.85 -16.19
CA PRO A 102 15.01 -0.84 -16.54
C PRO A 102 14.40 0.45 -17.08
N VAL A 103 14.79 1.58 -16.49
CA VAL A 103 14.55 2.91 -17.07
C VAL A 103 15.55 3.13 -18.21
N THR A 104 15.06 3.34 -19.43
CA THR A 104 15.87 3.49 -20.65
C THR A 104 16.00 4.94 -21.12
N ARG A 105 15.08 5.81 -20.70
CA ARG A 105 15.10 7.26 -20.96
C ARG A 105 14.57 7.99 -19.72
N GLY A 106 15.15 9.16 -19.42
CA GLY A 106 14.70 9.99 -18.30
C GLY A 106 15.07 9.38 -16.95
N ALA A 107 14.28 9.69 -15.92
CA ALA A 107 14.46 9.11 -14.59
C ALA A 107 13.12 8.89 -13.90
N ARG A 108 12.95 7.74 -13.25
CA ARG A 108 11.80 7.45 -12.39
C ARG A 108 12.11 7.91 -10.97
N LEU A 109 11.25 8.75 -10.40
CA LEU A 109 11.33 9.21 -9.02
C LEU A 109 10.17 8.65 -8.23
N ALA A 110 10.46 8.00 -7.10
CA ALA A 110 9.40 7.51 -6.22
C ALA A 110 9.77 7.62 -4.75
N CYS A 111 8.73 7.68 -3.93
CA CYS A 111 8.78 7.49 -2.50
C CYS A 111 8.19 6.13 -2.18
N PHE A 112 8.88 5.30 -1.42
CA PHE A 112 8.44 3.95 -1.09
C PHE A 112 8.59 3.68 0.40
N SER A 113 7.72 2.84 0.93
CA SER A 113 7.84 2.37 2.31
C SER A 113 7.07 1.08 2.56
N TRP A 114 7.18 0.61 3.80
CA TRP A 114 6.47 -0.53 4.36
C TRP A 114 5.62 -0.09 5.53
N LEU A 115 4.57 -0.87 5.79
CA LEU A 115 3.77 -0.70 6.99
C LEU A 115 3.41 -2.04 7.63
N GLU A 116 3.34 -2.00 8.95
CA GLU A 116 2.66 -2.98 9.77
C GLU A 116 1.19 -2.57 9.85
N SER A 117 0.30 -3.46 9.43
CA SER A 117 -1.15 -3.30 9.56
C SER A 117 -1.57 -3.70 10.98
N MET A 118 -2.62 -3.04 11.49
CA MET A 118 -3.33 -3.49 12.68
C MET A 118 -3.89 -4.90 12.48
N VAL A 119 -4.32 -5.23 11.27
CA VAL A 119 -4.86 -6.54 10.89
C VAL A 119 -3.84 -7.28 10.03
N ARG A 120 -3.26 -8.34 10.61
CA ARG A 120 -2.18 -9.13 9.99
C ARG A 120 -2.67 -9.85 8.72
N GLU A 121 -3.77 -10.59 8.82
CA GLU A 121 -4.24 -11.46 7.74
C GLU A 121 -4.77 -10.65 6.54
N PRO A 122 -4.28 -10.90 5.31
CA PRO A 122 -4.72 -10.18 4.12
C PRO A 122 -6.23 -10.27 3.87
N GLN A 123 -6.82 -11.46 4.02
CA GLN A 123 -8.24 -11.70 3.75
C GLN A 123 -9.14 -10.96 4.75
N GLN A 124 -8.73 -10.90 6.02
CA GLN A 124 -9.46 -10.12 7.04
C GLN A 124 -9.44 -8.63 6.72
N ARG A 125 -8.28 -8.11 6.29
CA ARG A 125 -8.12 -6.72 5.89
C ARG A 125 -8.92 -6.38 4.63
N GLU A 126 -8.96 -7.28 3.65
CA GLU A 126 -9.77 -7.13 2.43
C GLU A 126 -11.27 -7.08 2.75
N LEU A 127 -11.77 -8.01 3.58
CA LEU A 127 -13.17 -8.01 4.02
C LEU A 127 -13.55 -6.73 4.77
N LEU A 128 -12.68 -6.24 5.65
CA LEU A 128 -12.88 -4.97 6.35
C LEU A 128 -12.92 -3.78 5.39
N HIS A 129 -12.00 -3.74 4.43
CA HIS A 129 -11.96 -2.67 3.42
C HIS A 129 -13.22 -2.66 2.54
N GLU A 130 -13.67 -3.83 2.09
CA GLU A 130 -14.90 -3.96 1.31
C GLU A 130 -16.12 -3.53 2.12
N MET A 131 -16.21 -3.98 3.39
CA MET A 131 -17.29 -3.61 4.29
C MET A 131 -17.36 -2.09 4.53
N ASP A 132 -16.22 -1.45 4.78
CA ASP A 132 -16.14 0.01 4.96
C ASP A 132 -16.58 0.75 3.70
N ARG A 133 -16.12 0.34 2.51
CA ARG A 133 -16.56 0.91 1.23
C ARG A 133 -18.06 0.79 1.02
N ASN A 134 -18.63 -0.36 1.34
CA ASN A 134 -20.08 -0.59 1.21
C ASN A 134 -20.88 0.25 2.21
N ILE A 135 -20.39 0.43 3.44
CA ILE A 135 -21.03 1.32 4.43
C ILE A 135 -20.99 2.78 3.95
N VAL A 136 -19.86 3.24 3.42
CA VAL A 136 -19.72 4.61 2.89
C VAL A 136 -20.63 4.83 1.68
N ALA A 137 -20.72 3.87 0.77
CA ALA A 137 -21.62 3.94 -0.37
C ALA A 137 -23.09 4.02 0.09
N LEU A 138 -23.50 3.13 1.01
CA LEU A 138 -24.84 3.11 1.57
C LEU A 138 -25.22 4.45 2.23
N ARG A 139 -24.31 5.05 3.00
CA ARG A 139 -24.50 6.37 3.61
C ARG A 139 -24.61 7.49 2.57
N SER A 140 -23.86 7.40 1.48
CA SER A 140 -23.88 8.39 0.41
C SER A 140 -25.20 8.35 -0.35
N GLU A 141 -25.78 7.17 -0.54
CA GLU A 141 -27.04 6.97 -1.27
C GLU A 141 -28.29 7.24 -0.43
N HIS A 142 -28.27 6.89 0.85
CA HIS A 142 -29.47 6.89 1.70
C HIS A 142 -29.36 7.78 2.95
N GLY A 143 -28.23 8.45 3.17
CA GLY A 143 -27.95 9.18 4.39
C GLY A 143 -27.61 8.27 5.58
N GLU A 144 -27.52 8.85 6.78
CA GLU A 144 -27.31 8.07 7.99
C GLU A 144 -28.61 7.35 8.39
N THR A 145 -28.57 6.01 8.41
CA THR A 145 -29.71 5.16 8.77
C THR A 145 -29.34 4.24 9.93
N ASP A 146 -30.33 3.74 10.67
CA ASP A 146 -30.10 2.77 11.75
C ASP A 146 -29.35 1.51 11.25
N THR A 147 -29.62 1.09 10.01
CA THR A 147 -28.91 -0.03 9.38
C THR A 147 -27.44 0.29 9.14
N ALA A 148 -27.12 1.48 8.61
CA ALA A 148 -25.73 1.91 8.40
C ALA A 148 -24.96 1.99 9.72
N VAL A 149 -25.60 2.47 10.80
CA VAL A 149 -25.01 2.49 12.15
C VAL A 149 -24.75 1.07 12.66
N ARG A 150 -25.69 0.14 12.48
CA ARG A 150 -25.52 -1.27 12.88
C ARG A 150 -24.41 -1.97 12.10
N LEU A 151 -24.30 -1.73 10.80
CA LEU A 151 -23.19 -2.24 9.99
C LEU A 151 -21.84 -1.65 10.43
N THR A 152 -21.81 -0.35 10.74
CA THR A 152 -20.62 0.30 11.33
C THR A 152 -20.22 -0.35 12.66
N SER A 153 -21.20 -0.72 13.50
CA SER A 153 -20.94 -1.47 14.74
C SER A 153 -20.31 -2.84 14.46
N CYS A 154 -20.83 -3.59 13.47
CA CYS A 154 -20.24 -4.86 13.04
C CYS A 154 -18.79 -4.69 12.56
N TYR A 155 -18.51 -3.70 11.70
CA TYR A 155 -17.15 -3.36 11.27
C TYR A 155 -16.21 -3.13 12.46
N HIS A 156 -16.63 -2.31 13.43
CA HIS A 156 -15.80 -2.04 14.61
C HIS A 156 -15.64 -3.25 15.54
N ASN A 157 -16.62 -4.16 15.61
CA ASN A 157 -16.46 -5.41 16.35
C ASN A 157 -15.44 -6.34 15.69
N LEU A 158 -15.47 -6.47 14.36
CA LEU A 158 -14.44 -7.22 13.62
C LEU A 158 -13.05 -6.60 13.81
N MET A 159 -12.96 -5.27 13.76
CA MET A 159 -11.71 -4.56 14.09
C MET A 159 -11.22 -4.89 15.51
N ARG A 160 -12.09 -4.91 16.53
CA ARG A 160 -11.70 -5.29 17.90
C ARG A 160 -11.23 -6.75 17.99
N MET A 161 -11.80 -7.63 17.17
CA MET A 161 -11.44 -9.06 17.16
C MET A 161 -10.11 -9.33 16.46
N TRP A 162 -9.79 -8.57 15.40
CA TRP A 162 -8.65 -8.87 14.52
C TRP A 162 -7.46 -7.92 14.67
N ALA A 163 -7.66 -6.73 15.23
CA ALA A 163 -6.59 -5.74 15.34
C ALA A 163 -5.58 -6.07 16.44
N THR A 164 -4.31 -5.85 16.15
CA THR A 164 -3.22 -5.75 17.12
C THR A 164 -2.80 -4.29 17.22
N VAL A 165 -2.97 -3.66 18.40
CA VAL A 165 -2.70 -2.22 18.67
C VAL A 165 -1.45 -1.94 19.50
#